data_AF-A0A3D1PJI9-F1
#
_entry.id   AF-A0A3D1PJI9-F1
#
_cell.length_a   1.000
_cell.length_b   1.000
_cell.length_c   1.000
_cell.angle_alpha   90.00
_cell.angle_beta   90.00
_cell.angle_gamma   90.00
#
_symmetry.space_group_name_H-M   'P 1'
#
loop_
_entity.id
_entity.type
_entity.pdbx_description
1 polymer ?
#
loop_
_entity_poly.entity_id
_entity_poly.type
_entity_poly.pdbx_seq_one_letter_code
_entity_poly.pdbx_strand_id
1 'polypeptide(L)'
;YYGRYVSVLEVDGQFDKLEEVSYIEAHLSNTDTKYQGEMTHLLLQHKEYPGSNNGTGLFQVLTGLKMRAVYERLTAKEAKIAAKV
;
A
#
# COMPACT_ATOMS: atom_id res chain seq x y z
N TYR A 1 3.35 20.66 -6.29
CA TYR A 1 4.45 20.09 -7.11
C TYR A 1 4.28 20.53 -8.57
N TYR A 2 5.31 21.08 -9.22
CA TYR A 2 5.24 21.70 -10.57
C TYR A 2 4.03 22.64 -10.78
N GLY A 3 3.78 23.56 -9.85
CA GLY A 3 2.67 24.52 -9.94
C GLY A 3 1.26 23.95 -9.73
N ARG A 4 1.12 22.66 -9.39
CA ARG A 4 -0.15 22.01 -9.07
C ARG A 4 -0.29 21.70 -7.58
N TYR A 5 -1.52 21.76 -7.09
CA TYR A 5 -1.86 21.30 -5.74
C TYR A 5 -1.67 19.78 -5.65
N VAL A 6 -0.99 19.32 -4.60
CA VAL A 6 -0.74 17.91 -4.31
C VAL A 6 -0.79 17.71 -2.81
N SER A 7 -1.11 16.49 -2.39
CA SER A 7 -0.92 16.03 -1.01
C SER A 7 0.33 15.16 -0.97
N VAL A 8 1.23 15.44 -0.03
CA VAL A 8 2.47 14.68 0.16
C VAL A 8 2.35 13.88 1.45
N LEU A 9 2.64 12.59 1.35
CA LEU A 9 2.79 11.68 2.48
C LEU A 9 4.23 11.15 2.44
N GLU A 10 4.93 11.26 3.54
CA GLU A 10 6.35 10.89 3.67
C GLU A 10 6.52 9.90 4.83
N VAL A 11 7.42 8.95 4.63
CA VAL A 11 7.89 8.02 5.67
C VAL A 11 9.41 8.03 5.63
N ASP A 12 10.02 8.34 6.76
CA ASP A 12 11.46 8.27 6.98
C ASP A 12 11.79 7.12 7.94
N GLY A 13 12.97 6.53 7.78
CA GLY A 13 13.45 5.39 8.54
C GLY A 13 13.10 4.01 7.96
N GLN A 14 13.30 2.98 8.78
CA GLN A 14 13.00 1.58 8.46
C GLN A 14 12.10 0.98 9.55
N PHE A 15 11.34 -0.03 9.19
CA PHE A 15 10.53 -0.83 10.10
C PHE A 15 11.39 -1.97 10.63
N ASP A 16 11.70 -1.95 11.92
CA ASP A 16 12.46 -3.01 12.58
C ASP A 16 11.64 -4.31 12.66
N LYS A 17 10.33 -4.17 12.90
CA LYS A 17 9.37 -5.28 12.84
C LYS A 17 8.28 -4.93 11.83
N LEU A 18 8.07 -5.78 10.83
CA LEU A 18 7.04 -5.55 9.82
C LEU A 18 5.63 -5.54 10.43
N GLU A 19 5.44 -6.15 11.60
CA GLU A 19 4.21 -6.08 12.39
C GLU A 19 3.90 -4.64 12.83
N GLU A 20 4.89 -3.76 12.94
CA GLU A 20 4.72 -2.32 13.24
C GLU A 20 4.08 -1.57 12.07
N VAL A 21 4.14 -2.11 10.85
CA VAL A 21 3.42 -1.53 9.69
C VAL A 21 1.91 -1.56 9.92
N SER A 22 1.39 -2.55 10.65
CA SER A 22 -0.04 -2.61 10.98
C SER A 22 -0.51 -1.43 11.83
N TYR A 23 0.36 -0.92 12.71
CA TYR A 23 0.07 0.26 13.51
C TYR A 23 0.02 1.52 12.64
N ILE A 24 0.96 1.67 11.69
CA ILE A 24 0.96 2.78 10.74
C ILE A 24 -0.27 2.70 9.84
N GLU A 25 -0.57 1.53 9.30
CA GLU A 25 -1.75 1.27 8.46
C GLU A 25 -3.05 1.69 9.17
N ALA A 26 -3.18 1.40 10.47
CA ALA A 26 -4.35 1.77 11.27
C ALA A 26 -4.53 3.29 11.42
N HIS A 27 -3.45 4.08 11.32
CA HIS A 27 -3.50 5.55 11.43
C HIS A 27 -3.56 6.25 10.07
N LEU A 28 -3.32 5.52 8.97
CA LEU A 28 -3.47 6.07 7.62
C LEU A 28 -4.94 6.04 7.20
N SER A 29 -5.39 7.16 6.64
CA SER A 29 -6.74 7.31 6.10
C SER A 29 -6.72 7.22 4.57
N ASN A 30 -7.84 6.81 3.97
CA ASN A 30 -8.01 6.69 2.52
C ASN A 30 -6.94 5.82 1.85
N THR A 31 -6.63 4.64 2.40
CA THR A 31 -5.65 3.70 1.85
C THR A 31 -6.19 2.81 0.73
N ASP A 32 -7.52 2.79 0.51
CA ASP A 32 -8.23 1.88 -0.41
C ASP A 32 -8.01 0.38 -0.13
N THR A 33 -7.72 0.06 1.13
CA THR A 33 -7.71 -1.32 1.62
C THR A 33 -9.13 -1.88 1.71
N LYS A 34 -9.32 -3.15 1.34
CA LYS A 34 -10.60 -3.88 1.42
C LYS A 34 -10.85 -4.45 2.82
N TYR A 35 -9.79 -4.72 3.57
CA TYR A 35 -9.85 -5.24 4.94
C TYR A 35 -8.67 -4.67 5.75
N GLN A 36 -8.83 -4.65 7.07
CA GLN A 36 -7.80 -4.17 7.98
C GLN A 36 -6.56 -5.07 7.92
N GLY A 37 -5.39 -4.47 7.75
CA GLY A 37 -4.13 -5.22 7.66
C GLY A 37 -3.80 -5.70 6.25
N GLU A 38 -4.57 -5.34 5.23
CA GLU A 38 -4.30 -5.74 3.84
C GLU A 38 -2.94 -5.22 3.35
N MET A 39 -2.60 -3.97 3.68
CA MET A 39 -1.34 -3.38 3.23
C MET A 39 -0.15 -4.11 3.87
N THR A 40 -0.24 -4.35 5.18
CA THR A 40 0.73 -5.18 5.91
C THR A 40 0.81 -6.58 5.30
N HIS A 41 -0.32 -7.24 5.06
CA HIS A 41 -0.36 -8.58 4.47
C HIS A 41 0.37 -8.64 3.12
N LEU A 42 0.12 -7.70 2.22
CA LEU A 42 0.76 -7.63 0.91
C LEU A 42 2.27 -7.37 1.00
N LEU A 43 2.71 -6.52 1.93
CA LEU A 43 4.13 -6.31 2.22
C LEU A 43 4.83 -7.59 2.72
N LEU A 44 4.14 -8.37 3.57
CA LEU A 44 4.68 -9.61 4.11
C LEU A 44 4.77 -10.74 3.07
N GLN A 45 4.09 -10.66 1.92
CA GLN A 45 4.17 -11.67 0.86
C GLN A 45 5.54 -11.69 0.16
N HIS A 46 6.23 -10.56 0.14
CA HIS A 46 7.52 -10.38 -0.53
C HIS A 46 8.52 -9.66 0.37
N LYS A 47 8.73 -10.17 1.59
CA LYS A 47 9.66 -9.57 2.56
C LYS A 47 11.10 -9.48 2.04
N GLU A 48 11.46 -10.36 1.13
CA GLU A 48 12.77 -10.46 0.50
C GLU A 48 13.04 -9.35 -0.52
N TYR A 49 12.02 -8.60 -0.96
CA TYR A 49 12.22 -7.52 -1.92
C TYR A 49 12.93 -6.32 -1.29
N PRO A 50 13.84 -5.67 -2.03
CA PRO A 50 14.50 -4.48 -1.55
C PRO A 50 13.46 -3.37 -1.30
N GLY A 51 13.45 -2.83 -0.08
CA GLY A 51 12.51 -1.79 0.33
C GLY A 51 11.24 -2.30 1.03
N SER A 52 11.06 -3.62 1.18
CA SER A 52 9.90 -4.18 1.91
C SER A 52 9.84 -3.77 3.39
N ASN A 53 10.95 -3.34 3.98
CA ASN A 53 11.03 -2.88 5.37
C ASN A 53 11.07 -1.35 5.51
N ASN A 54 10.67 -0.57 4.51
CA ASN A 54 10.64 0.90 4.63
C ASN A 54 9.53 1.54 3.77
N GLY A 55 9.51 2.87 3.72
CA GLY A 55 8.51 3.64 2.97
C GLY A 55 8.42 3.29 1.47
N THR A 56 9.48 2.71 0.88
CA THR A 56 9.51 2.31 -0.53
C THR A 56 8.48 1.22 -0.81
N GLY A 57 8.56 0.09 -0.11
CA GLY A 57 7.60 -1.00 -0.28
C GLY A 57 6.20 -0.58 0.13
N LEU A 58 6.08 0.19 1.21
CA LEU A 58 4.80 0.71 1.70
C LEU A 58 4.07 1.52 0.63
N PHE A 59 4.75 2.50 0.02
CA PHE A 59 4.14 3.35 -1.00
C PHE A 59 3.95 2.64 -2.34
N GLN A 60 4.75 1.63 -2.67
CA GLN A 60 4.51 0.77 -3.83
C GLN A 60 3.19 0.00 -3.67
N VAL A 61 2.97 -0.63 -2.50
CA VAL A 61 1.71 -1.35 -2.20
C VAL A 61 0.54 -0.37 -2.20
N LEU A 62 0.64 0.76 -1.49
CA LEU A 62 -0.41 1.78 -1.49
C LEU A 62 -0.75 2.26 -2.91
N THR A 63 0.25 2.47 -3.77
CA THR A 63 0.04 2.83 -5.17
C THR A 63 -0.74 1.74 -5.92
N GLY A 64 -0.39 0.47 -5.72
CA GLY A 64 -1.13 -0.66 -6.28
C GLY A 64 -2.60 -0.71 -5.82
N LEU A 65 -2.86 -0.43 -4.54
CA LEU A 65 -4.23 -0.34 -4.01
C LEU A 65 -5.03 0.79 -4.66
N LYS A 66 -4.40 1.97 -4.87
CA LYS A 66 -5.01 3.09 -5.62
C LYS A 66 -5.31 2.71 -7.07
N MET A 67 -4.39 2.02 -7.74
CA MET A 67 -4.61 1.53 -9.11
C MET A 67 -5.80 0.57 -9.16
N ARG A 68 -5.90 -0.36 -8.20
CA ARG A 68 -7.05 -1.27 -8.07
C ARG A 68 -8.35 -0.50 -7.88
N ALA A 69 -8.39 0.45 -6.94
CA ALA A 69 -9.59 1.24 -6.68
C ALA A 69 -10.06 2.02 -7.92
N VAL A 70 -9.13 2.62 -8.66
CA VAL A 70 -9.43 3.31 -9.92
C VAL A 70 -9.95 2.34 -10.98
N TYR A 71 -9.31 1.17 -11.14
CA TYR A 71 -9.74 0.15 -12.10
C TYR A 71 -11.17 -0.34 -11.81
N GLU A 72 -11.47 -0.67 -10.55
CA GLU A 72 -12.79 -1.13 -10.15
C GLU A 72 -13.85 -0.06 -10.38
N ARG A 73 -13.54 1.20 -10.04
CA ARG A 73 -14.41 2.35 -10.29
C ARG A 73 -14.70 2.55 -11.79
N LEU A 74 -13.68 2.44 -12.65
CA LEU A 74 -13.82 2.69 -14.08
C LEU A 74 -14.54 1.54 -14.81
N THR A 75 -14.35 0.30 -14.33
CA THR A 75 -14.90 -0.89 -15.01
C THR A 75 -16.21 -1.39 -14.41
N ALA A 76 -16.59 -0.90 -13.22
CA ALA A 76 -17.67 -1.45 -12.41
C ALA A 76 -17.54 -2.97 -12.18
N LYS A 77 -16.30 -3.46 -12.14
CA LYS A 77 -15.94 -4.87 -11.95
C LYS A 77 -14.85 -4.99 -10.90
N GLU A 78 -14.85 -6.11 -10.20
CA GLU A 78 -13.76 -6.45 -9.28
C GLU A 78 -12.45 -6.67 -10.05
N ALA A 79 -11.33 -6.18 -9.49
CA ALA A 79 -10.02 -6.35 -10.12
C ALA A 79 -9.57 -7.81 -10.08
N LYS A 80 -8.78 -8.23 -11.08
CA LYS A 80 -8.22 -9.58 -11.10
C LYS A 80 -7.20 -9.74 -9.97
N ILE A 81 -7.38 -10.77 -9.15
CA ILE A 81 -6.46 -11.12 -8.05
C ILE A 81 -5.39 -12.08 -8.60
N ALA A 82 -4.18 -11.99 -8.06
CA ALA A 82 -3.10 -12.93 -8.39
C ALA A 82 -3.52 -14.39 -8.09
N ALA A 83 -3.14 -15.32 -8.97
CA ALA A 83 -3.38 -16.73 -8.73
C ALA A 83 -2.53 -17.21 -7.54
N LYS A 84 -3.11 -18.08 -6.68
CA LYS A 84 -2.32 -18.79 -5.67
C LYS A 84 -1.41 -19.79 -6.38
N VAL A 85 -0.10 -19.69 -6.13
CA VAL A 85 0.92 -20.67 -6.54
C VAL A 85 1.09 -21.68 -5.42
#